data_AF-A0A257SUC6-F1
#
_entry.id   AF-A0A257SUC6-F1
#
_cell.length_a   1.000
_cell.length_b   1.000
_cell.length_c   1.000
_cell.angle_alpha   90.00
_cell.angle_beta   90.00
_cell.angle_gamma   90.00
#
_symmetry.space_group_name_H-M   'P 1'
#
loop_
_entity.id
_entity.type
_entity.pdbx_description
1 polymer ?
#
loop_
_entity_poly.entity_id
_entity_poly.type
_entity_poly.pdbx_seq_one_letter_code
_entity_poly.pdbx_strand_id
1 'polypeptide(L)' 'MYVEQEDKEKVVVVMSTEEARLILETLRGQGDAVGKEGASLAAALDNVGIELPARPDYPRTEYMPPRD' A
#
# COMPACT_ATOMS: atom_id res chain seq x y z
N MET A 1 10.96 3.31 8.48
CA MET A 1 11.55 3.52 7.14
C MET A 1 12.84 4.34 7.22
N TYR A 2 13.92 3.87 6.60
CA TYR A 2 15.16 4.65 6.37
C TYR A 2 15.74 4.37 4.98
N VAL A 3 16.53 5.30 4.46
CA VAL A 3 17.26 5.11 3.19
C VAL A 3 18.62 4.50 3.53
N GLU A 4 18.88 3.30 3.04
CA GLU A 4 20.15 2.59 3.27
C GLU A 4 21.22 2.98 2.25
N GLN A 5 20.80 3.28 1.01
CA GLN A 5 21.68 3.70 -0.05
C GLN A 5 20.96 4.66 -1.00
N GLU A 6 21.62 5.77 -1.31
CA GLU A 6 21.17 6.71 -2.33
C GLU A 6 22.34 6.90 -3.33
N ASP A 7 22.16 6.40 -4.54
CA ASP A 7 23.00 6.70 -5.69
C ASP A 7 22.14 7.45 -6.73
N LYS A 8 22.76 8.15 -7.68
CA LYS A 8 22.08 8.96 -8.70
C LYS A 8 21.05 8.20 -9.53
N GLU A 9 21.11 6.87 -9.54
CA GLU A 9 20.22 5.99 -10.30
C GLU A 9 19.34 5.08 -9.43
N LYS A 10 19.63 4.92 -8.13
CA LYS A 10 18.95 3.95 -7.26
C LYS A 10 18.82 4.44 -5.83
N VAL A 11 17.62 4.28 -5.28
CA VAL A 11 17.32 4.50 -3.86
C VAL A 11 16.93 3.16 -3.24
N VAL A 12 17.68 2.72 -2.23
CA VAL A 12 17.36 1.54 -1.42
C VAL A 12 16.68 2.01 -0.15
N VAL A 13 15.41 1.68 -0.01
CA VAL A 13 14.61 1.98 1.17
C VAL A 13 14.42 0.71 1.98
N VAL A 14 14.81 0.74 3.25
CA VAL A 14 14.50 -0.31 4.22
C VAL A 14 13.30 0.13 5.04
N MET A 15 12.31 -0.75 5.13
CA MET A 15 11.07 -0.53 5.85
C MET A 15 10.62 -1.80 6.55
N SER A 16 9.77 -1.67 7.56
CA SER A 16 9.16 -2.83 8.22
C SER A 16 8.12 -3.48 7.32
N THR A 17 7.78 -4.74 7.62
CA THR A 17 6.69 -5.46 6.94
C THR A 17 5.35 -4.73 7.08
N GLU A 18 5.10 -4.08 8.22
CA GLU A 18 3.88 -3.29 8.43
C GLU A 18 3.83 -2.05 7.55
N GLU A 19 4.95 -1.32 7.43
CA GLU A 19 5.08 -0.17 6.55
C GLU A 19 4.88 -0.56 5.07
N ALA A 20 5.51 -1.66 4.65
CA ALA A 20 5.34 -2.22 3.31
C ALA A 20 3.88 -2.60 3.02
N ARG A 21 3.16 -3.14 4.02
CA ARG A 21 1.74 -3.49 3.91
C ARG A 21 0.86 -2.26 3.70
N LEU A 22 1.07 -1.19 4.47
CA LEU A 22 0.32 0.06 4.34
C LEU A 22 0.55 0.73 2.98
N ILE A 23 1.79 0.69 2.48
CA ILE A 23 2.12 1.20 1.15
C ILE A 23 1.41 0.38 0.09
N LEU A 24 1.49 -0.96 0.14
CA LEU A 24 0.82 -1.83 -0.81
C LEU A 24 -0.71 -1.63 -0.80
N GLU A 25 -1.32 -1.46 0.37
CA GLU A 25 -2.75 -1.14 0.51
C GLU A 25 -3.11 0.19 -0.16
N THR A 26 -2.28 1.21 0.04
CA THR A 26 -2.45 2.53 -0.57
C THR A 26 -2.31 2.48 -2.09
N LEU A 27 -1.28 1.79 -2.60
CA LEU A 27 -1.04 1.62 -4.03
C LEU A 27 -2.24 0.90 -4.69
N ARG A 28 -2.74 -0.19 -4.09
CA ARG A 28 -3.94 -0.89 -4.61
C ARG A 28 -5.22 -0.09 -4.44
N GLY A 29 -5.32 0.75 -3.41
CA GLY A 29 -6.46 1.63 -3.18
C GLY A 29 -6.60 2.74 -4.22
N GLN A 30 -5.47 3.21 -4.77
CA GLN A 30 -5.43 4.29 -5.75
C GLN A 30 -5.58 3.82 -7.22
N GLY A 31 -5.60 2.51 -7.48
CA GLY A 31 -5.95 1.93 -8.78
C GLY A 31 -5.09 2.44 -9.93
N ASP A 32 -5.69 3.20 -10.86
CA ASP A 32 -5.01 3.75 -12.04
C ASP A 32 -4.20 5.04 -11.75
N ALA A 33 -4.40 5.68 -10.58
CA ALA A 33 -3.77 6.96 -10.26
C ALA A 33 -2.27 6.87 -9.98
N VAL A 34 -1.76 5.65 -9.73
CA VAL A 34 -0.38 5.40 -9.29
C VAL A 34 0.63 5.25 -10.42
N GLY A 35 0.17 5.26 -11.68
CA GLY A 35 1.02 5.13 -12.86
C GLY A 35 1.74 3.77 -12.95
N LYS A 36 2.68 3.66 -13.90
CA LYS A 36 3.40 2.41 -14.15
C LYS A 36 4.37 2.06 -13.03
N GLU A 37 4.98 3.07 -12.43
CA GLU A 37 5.96 2.97 -11.37
C GLU A 37 5.30 2.46 -10.07
N GLY A 38 4.12 2.98 -9.73
CA GLY A 38 3.34 2.50 -8.58
C GLY A 38 2.83 1.08 -8.77
N ALA A 39 2.41 0.71 -9.99
CA ALA A 39 2.03 -0.67 -10.30
C ALA A 39 3.24 -1.63 -10.19
N SER A 40 4.42 -1.21 -10.66
CA SER A 40 5.66 -1.97 -10.53
C SER A 40 6.06 -2.18 -9.07
N LEU A 41 5.94 -1.13 -8.24
CA LEU A 41 6.20 -1.21 -6.80
C LEU A 41 5.21 -2.14 -6.09
N ALA A 42 3.91 -2.07 -6.43
CA ALA A 42 2.91 -2.97 -5.86
C ALA A 42 3.21 -4.43 -6.21
N ALA A 43 3.57 -4.73 -7.46
CA ALA A 43 3.95 -6.07 -7.90
C ALA A 43 5.22 -6.57 -7.21
N ALA A 44 6.20 -5.68 -6.97
CA ALA A 44 7.40 -6.02 -6.21
C ALA A 44 7.03 -6.40 -4.76
N LEU A 45 6.20 -5.60 -4.09
CA LEU A 45 5.73 -5.84 -2.73
C LEU A 45 4.92 -7.15 -2.60
N ASP A 46 4.08 -7.46 -3.60
CA ASP A 46 3.37 -8.74 -3.68
C ASP A 46 4.33 -9.93 -3.82
N ASN A 47 5.37 -9.81 -4.66
CA ASN A 47 6.34 -10.89 -4.90
C ASN A 47 7.21 -11.21 -3.66
N VAL A 48 7.43 -10.25 -2.76
CA VAL A 48 8.11 -10.50 -1.48
C VAL A 48 7.20 -11.15 -0.42
N GLY A 49 5.93 -11.40 -0.74
CA GLY A 49 4.97 -12.08 0.14
C GLY A 49 4.32 -11.16 1.17
N ILE A 50 4.21 -9.85 0.90
CA ILE A 50 3.44 -8.94 1.76
C ILE A 50 1.95 -9.26 1.58
N GLU A 51 1.36 -10.03 2.49
CA GLU A 51 -0.07 -10.28 2.49
C GLU A 51 -0.84 -9.06 3.02
N LEU A 52 -1.76 -8.53 2.22
CA LEU A 52 -2.73 -7.56 2.69
C LEU A 52 -3.83 -8.26 3.49
N PRO A 53 -4.41 -7.59 4.51
CA PRO A 53 -5.62 -8.09 5.15
C PRO A 53 -6.72 -8.21 4.08
N ALA A 54 -7.52 -9.27 4.16
CA ALA A 54 -8.69 -9.41 3.31
C ALA A 54 -9.54 -8.13 3.43
N ARG A 55 -9.80 -7.46 2.30
CA ARG A 55 -10.75 -6.36 2.29
C ARG A 55 -12.09 -6.91 2.82
N PRO A 56 -12.75 -6.22 3.75
CA PRO A 56 -14.10 -6.62 4.14
C PRO A 56 -14.98 -6.65 2.89
N ASP A 57 -15.67 -7.78 2.67
CA ASP A 57 -16.53 -8.02 1.50
C ASP A 57 -17.68 -7.01 1.38
N TYR A 58 -17.94 -6.24 2.44
CA TYR A 58 -19.03 -5.29 2.51
C TYR A 58 -18.53 -3.92 2.98
N PRO A 59 -18.97 -2.83 2.35
CA PRO A 59 -18.80 -1.50 2.93
C PRO A 59 -19.47 -1.50 4.30
N ARG A 60 -18.71 -1.17 5.35
CA ARG A 60 -19.29 -0.92 6.68
C ARG A 60 -20.26 0.26 6.54
N THR A 61 -21.55 -0.04 6.46
CA THR A 61 -22.58 0.97 6.62
C THR A 61 -22.72 1.20 8.12
N GLU A 62 -21.98 2.17 8.65
CA GLU A 62 -22.26 2.64 10.01
C GLU A 62 -23.64 3.31 9.96
N TYR A 63 -24.61 2.72 10.67
CA TYR A 63 -25.93 3.32 10.83
C TYR A 63 -25.79 4.64 11.58
N MET A 64 -25.99 5.75 10.88
CA MET A 64 -26.16 7.05 11.52
C MET A 64 -27.63 7.17 11.95
N PRO A 65 -27.97 7.16 13.26
CA PRO A 65 -29.33 7.42 13.67
C PRO A 65 -29.75 8.83 13.21
N PRO A 66 -31.03 9.01 12.82
CA PRO A 66 -31.55 10.33 12.50
C PRO A 66 -31.31 11.26 13.70
N ARG A 67 -30.84 12.48 13.43
CA ARG A 67 -30.72 13.51 14.46
C ARG A 67 -32.13 14.04 14.74
N ASP A 68 -32.56 13.90 16.00
CA ASP A 68 -33.75 14.58 16.55
C ASP A 68 -33.60 16.11 16.54
#